data_AF-A0A967WGR1-F1
#
_entry.id   AF-A0A967WGR1-F1
#
_cell.length_a   1.000
_cell.length_b   1.000
_cell.length_c   1.000
_cell.angle_alpha   90.00
_cell.angle_beta   90.00
_cell.angle_gamma   90.00
#
_symmetry.space_group_name_H-M   'P 1'
#
loop_
_entity.id
_entity.type
_entity.pdbx_description
1 polymer ?
#
loop_
_entity_poly.entity_id
_entity_poly.type
_entity_poly.pdbx_seq_one_letter_code
_entity_poly.pdbx_strand_id
1 'polypeptide(L)'
;QDALDRALEGCSEDDDDSLVNTHYQRFLLFKEMRQVDNALAAWDEAISRNPEVGSTVREVYTMLTDEGRYEEALSYVARDTNPLQSGFQRGLLASLTGKSIEAKQEWREV
;
A
#
# COMPACT_ATOMS: atom_id res chain seq x y z
N GLN A 1 -19.91 11.27 -2.75
CA GLN A 1 -18.85 11.15 -3.77
C GLN A 1 -18.62 12.48 -4.49
N ASP A 2 -19.65 13.31 -4.68
CA ASP A 2 -19.63 14.53 -5.53
C ASP A 2 -18.75 15.74 -5.16
N ALA A 3 -18.17 15.82 -3.96
CA ALA A 3 -17.38 17.00 -3.55
C ALA A 3 -15.89 16.89 -3.92
N LEU A 4 -15.35 15.66 -3.91
CA LEU A 4 -13.94 15.42 -4.27
C LEU A 4 -13.77 15.36 -5.79
N ASP A 5 -14.72 14.76 -6.51
CA ASP A 5 -14.61 14.58 -7.97
C ASP A 5 -14.65 15.92 -8.72
N ARG A 6 -15.39 16.92 -8.21
CA ARG A 6 -15.40 18.28 -8.78
C ARG A 6 -14.11 19.07 -8.56
N ALA A 7 -13.29 18.72 -7.57
CA ALA A 7 -12.03 19.41 -7.33
C ALA A 7 -10.97 19.05 -8.39
N LEU A 8 -11.18 17.95 -9.13
CA LEU A 8 -10.21 17.37 -10.06
C LEU A 8 -10.37 17.87 -11.52
N GLU A 9 -11.45 18.58 -11.85
CA GLU A 9 -11.73 19.03 -13.24
C GLU A 9 -10.92 20.28 -13.68
N GLY A 10 -10.02 20.80 -12.85
CA GLY A 10 -9.27 22.04 -13.12
C GLY A 10 -7.77 21.90 -13.39
N CYS A 11 -7.23 20.69 -13.41
CA CYS A 11 -5.78 20.46 -13.40
C CYS A 11 -5.18 20.38 -14.83
N SER A 12 -4.35 21.37 -15.15
CA SER A 12 -3.45 21.49 -16.31
C SER A 12 -2.19 20.60 -16.19
N GLU A 13 -1.40 20.43 -17.25
CA GLU A 13 -0.26 19.48 -17.28
C GLU A 13 0.88 19.74 -16.25
N ASP A 14 0.90 20.88 -15.55
CA ASP A 14 1.77 21.14 -14.39
C ASP A 14 1.20 20.59 -13.05
N ASP A 15 0.02 19.96 -13.08
CA ASP A 15 -0.73 19.45 -11.93
C ASP A 15 -0.49 17.97 -11.61
N ASP A 16 0.40 17.28 -12.32
CA ASP A 16 0.61 15.85 -12.09
C ASP A 16 1.15 15.57 -10.67
N ASP A 17 2.07 16.38 -10.15
CA ASP A 17 2.56 16.27 -8.76
C ASP A 17 1.46 16.58 -7.73
N SER A 18 0.59 17.55 -8.04
CA SER A 18 -0.56 17.92 -7.20
C SER A 18 -1.60 16.79 -7.16
N LEU A 19 -1.85 16.16 -8.31
CA LEU A 19 -2.77 15.05 -8.47
C LEU A 19 -2.26 13.79 -7.78
N VAL A 20 -0.97 13.46 -7.95
CA VAL A 20 -0.28 12.37 -7.22
C VAL A 20 -0.40 12.57 -5.72
N ASN A 21 -0.09 13.77 -5.23
CA ASN A 21 -0.23 14.08 -3.80
C ASN A 21 -1.69 13.94 -3.36
N THR A 22 -2.64 14.43 -4.14
CA THR A 22 -4.07 14.31 -3.85
C THR A 22 -4.54 12.85 -3.73
N HIS A 23 -4.20 11.99 -4.69
CA HIS A 23 -4.55 10.56 -4.63
C HIS A 23 -3.86 9.85 -3.46
N TYR A 24 -2.60 10.19 -3.17
CA TYR A 24 -1.91 9.63 -2.01
C TYR A 24 -2.51 10.10 -0.68
N GLN A 25 -2.90 11.37 -0.54
CA GLN A 25 -3.64 11.85 0.64
C GLN A 25 -4.99 11.15 0.80
N ARG A 26 -5.69 10.85 -0.31
CA ARG A 26 -6.92 10.05 -0.29
C ARG A 26 -6.67 8.64 0.22
N PHE A 27 -5.58 8.00 -0.23
CA PHE A 27 -5.15 6.70 0.31
C PHE A 27 -4.99 6.76 1.82
N LEU A 28 -4.25 7.74 2.34
CA LEU A 28 -4.03 7.90 3.78
C LEU A 28 -5.35 8.11 4.53
N LEU A 29 -6.25 8.94 4.00
CA LEU A 29 -7.56 9.17 4.60
C LEU A 29 -8.40 7.88 4.67
N PHE A 30 -8.48 7.13 3.55
CA PHE A 30 -9.24 5.88 3.51
C PHE A 30 -8.62 4.79 4.40
N LYS A 31 -7.29 4.73 4.48
CA LYS A 31 -6.56 3.86 5.41
C LYS A 31 -6.97 4.14 6.85
N GLU A 32 -6.94 5.41 7.28
CA GLU A 32 -7.34 5.78 8.65
C GLU A 32 -8.82 5.46 8.93
N MET A 33 -9.68 5.55 7.91
CA MET A 33 -11.09 5.15 7.99
C MET A 33 -11.32 3.63 7.90
N ARG A 34 -10.26 2.81 7.77
CA ARG A 34 -10.32 1.36 7.51
C ARG A 34 -11.16 0.99 6.27
N GLN A 35 -11.29 1.90 5.31
CA GLN A 35 -11.94 1.64 4.04
C GLN A 35 -10.93 1.05 3.05
N VAL A 36 -10.57 -0.21 3.27
CA VAL A 36 -9.44 -0.87 2.61
C VAL A 36 -9.49 -0.81 1.09
N ASP A 37 -10.62 -1.15 0.47
CA ASP A 37 -10.73 -1.16 -1.01
C ASP A 37 -10.60 0.23 -1.61
N ASN A 38 -11.15 1.26 -0.96
CA ASN A 38 -11.01 2.65 -1.40
C ASN A 38 -9.56 3.14 -1.23
N ALA A 39 -8.89 2.71 -0.17
CA ALA A 39 -7.47 3.01 0.04
C ALA A 39 -6.62 2.39 -1.08
N LEU A 40 -6.82 1.11 -1.40
CA LEU A 40 -6.12 0.44 -2.50
C LEU A 40 -6.34 1.15 -3.83
N ALA A 41 -7.59 1.48 -4.17
CA ALA A 41 -7.91 2.20 -5.40
C ALA A 41 -7.20 3.57 -5.48
N ALA A 42 -7.20 4.34 -4.38
CA ALA A 42 -6.53 5.63 -4.34
C ALA A 42 -4.99 5.52 -4.43
N TRP A 43 -4.40 4.47 -3.84
CA TRP A 43 -2.96 4.22 -3.96
C TRP A 43 -2.59 3.77 -5.38
N ASP A 44 -3.40 2.90 -6.00
CA ASP A 44 -3.20 2.46 -7.39
C ASP A 44 -3.34 3.63 -8.38
N GLU A 45 -4.26 4.57 -8.14
CA GLU A 45 -4.35 5.83 -8.89
C GLU A 45 -3.05 6.64 -8.72
N ALA A 46 -2.54 6.80 -7.49
CA ALA A 46 -1.33 7.58 -7.22
C ALA A 46 -0.08 6.97 -7.89
N ILE A 47 0.13 5.65 -7.78
CA ILE A 47 1.30 4.98 -8.38
C ILE A 47 1.23 4.94 -9.91
N SER A 48 0.04 4.93 -10.51
CA SER A 48 -0.12 4.99 -11.97
C SER A 48 0.36 6.30 -12.57
N ARG A 49 0.36 7.39 -11.77
CA ARG A 49 0.80 8.73 -12.15
C ARG A 49 2.27 8.95 -11.81
N ASN A 50 2.69 8.59 -10.59
CA ASN A 50 4.08 8.66 -10.17
C ASN A 50 4.55 7.31 -9.60
N PRO A 51 5.41 6.57 -10.34
CA PRO A 51 6.01 5.32 -9.86
C PRO A 51 6.79 5.44 -8.55
N GLU A 52 7.28 6.63 -8.17
CA GLU A 52 7.98 6.86 -6.89
C GLU A 52 7.07 6.63 -5.68
N VAL A 53 5.75 6.77 -5.84
CA VAL A 53 4.77 6.38 -4.82
C VAL A 53 4.90 4.89 -4.47
N GLY A 54 5.43 4.06 -5.37
CA GLY A 54 5.76 2.67 -5.09
C GLY A 54 6.68 2.46 -3.87
N SER A 55 7.49 3.46 -3.51
CA SER A 55 8.29 3.45 -2.27
C SER A 55 7.44 3.41 -0.99
N THR A 56 6.16 3.75 -1.08
CA THR A 56 5.19 3.74 0.03
C THR A 56 4.41 2.44 0.15
N VAL A 57 4.74 1.41 -0.65
CA VAL A 57 4.01 0.10 -0.65
C VAL A 57 3.94 -0.55 0.74
N ARG A 58 4.87 -0.20 1.64
CA ARG A 58 4.82 -0.58 3.05
C ARG A 58 3.53 -0.19 3.76
N GLU A 59 3.02 1.00 3.48
CA GLU A 59 1.75 1.46 4.06
C GLU A 59 0.59 0.57 3.61
N VAL A 60 0.63 0.08 2.37
CA VAL A 60 -0.41 -0.78 1.78
C VAL A 60 -0.41 -2.16 2.43
N TYR A 61 0.73 -2.86 2.44
CA TYR A 61 0.74 -4.21 3.01
C TYR A 61 0.58 -4.21 4.54
N THR A 62 0.96 -3.13 5.22
CA THR A 62 0.73 -2.98 6.67
C THR A 62 -0.76 -2.86 6.95
N MET A 63 -1.47 -1.96 6.24
CA MET A 63 -2.93 -1.83 6.34
C MET A 63 -3.64 -3.17 6.05
N LEU A 64 -3.24 -3.88 4.98
CA LEU A 64 -3.83 -5.18 4.64
C LEU A 64 -3.58 -6.23 5.73
N THR A 65 -2.41 -6.20 6.35
CA THR A 65 -2.05 -7.10 7.46
C THR A 65 -2.91 -6.81 8.69
N ASP A 66 -3.08 -5.53 9.06
CA ASP A 66 -3.89 -5.10 10.21
C ASP A 66 -5.38 -5.47 10.05
N GLU A 67 -5.86 -5.53 8.81
CA GLU A 67 -7.23 -5.92 8.45
C GLU A 67 -7.39 -7.42 8.18
N GLY A 68 -6.32 -8.22 8.34
CA GLY A 68 -6.36 -9.67 8.18
C GLY A 68 -6.38 -10.18 6.74
N ARG A 69 -6.19 -9.30 5.75
CA ARG A 69 -6.14 -9.63 4.30
C ARG A 69 -4.75 -10.12 3.90
N TYR A 70 -4.31 -11.21 4.51
CA TYR A 70 -2.92 -11.67 4.47
C TYR A 70 -2.42 -12.07 3.06
N GLU A 71 -3.27 -12.67 2.23
CA GLU A 71 -2.88 -13.07 0.86
C GLU A 71 -2.61 -11.86 -0.04
N GLU A 72 -3.43 -10.83 0.09
CA GLU A 72 -3.24 -9.56 -0.62
C GLU A 72 -2.03 -8.83 -0.07
N ALA A 73 -1.87 -8.77 1.26
CA ALA A 73 -0.68 -8.19 1.89
C ALA A 73 0.60 -8.82 1.33
N LEU A 74 0.65 -10.16 1.22
CA LEU A 74 1.80 -10.88 0.66
C LEU A 74 2.10 -10.48 -0.79
N SER A 75 1.04 -10.26 -1.60
CA SER A 75 1.19 -9.81 -2.98
C SER A 75 1.80 -8.40 -3.07
N TYR A 76 1.44 -7.50 -2.16
CA TYR A 76 2.05 -6.17 -2.08
C TYR A 76 3.45 -6.18 -1.47
N VAL A 77 3.76 -7.09 -0.53
CA VAL A 77 5.12 -7.29 0.00
C VAL A 77 6.10 -7.68 -1.10
N ALA A 78 5.66 -8.46 -2.10
CA ALA A 78 6.50 -8.83 -3.24
C ALA A 78 6.89 -7.63 -4.14
N ARG A 79 6.20 -6.49 -4.00
CA ARG A 79 6.50 -5.24 -4.72
C ARG A 79 7.50 -4.35 -3.97
N ASP A 80 7.78 -4.65 -2.70
CA ASP A 80 8.73 -3.91 -1.87
C ASP A 80 10.16 -4.32 -2.21
N THR A 81 10.92 -3.37 -2.74
CA THR A 81 12.31 -3.58 -3.17
C THR A 81 13.29 -3.58 -2.01
N ASN A 82 12.86 -3.24 -0.79
CA ASN A 82 13.69 -3.34 0.39
C ASN A 82 13.69 -4.79 0.91
N PRO A 83 14.80 -5.54 0.79
CA PRO A 83 14.84 -6.96 1.14
C PRO A 83 14.64 -7.19 2.64
N LEU A 84 15.11 -6.27 3.48
CA LEU A 84 14.97 -6.38 4.93
C LEU A 84 13.52 -6.17 5.37
N GLN A 85 12.86 -5.12 4.84
CA GLN A 85 11.47 -4.83 5.16
C GLN A 85 10.53 -5.90 4.61
N SER A 86 10.71 -6.27 3.34
CA SER A 86 9.88 -7.28 2.69
C SER A 86 10.05 -8.65 3.35
N GLY A 87 11.27 -9.08 3.66
CA GLY A 87 11.52 -10.36 4.36
C GLY A 87 10.95 -10.38 5.77
N PHE A 88 11.08 -9.27 6.51
CA PHE A 88 10.47 -9.17 7.84
C PHE A 88 8.95 -9.35 7.76
N GLN A 89 8.31 -8.67 6.79
CA GLN A 89 6.87 -8.74 6.61
C GLN A 89 6.42 -10.13 6.12
N ARG A 90 7.15 -10.79 5.21
CA ARG A 90 6.85 -12.17 4.80
C ARG A 90 6.89 -13.12 5.99
N GLY A 91 7.91 -13.01 6.84
CA GLY A 91 8.01 -13.80 8.05
C GLY A 91 6.86 -13.54 9.03
N LEU A 92 6.45 -12.28 9.19
CA LEU A 92 5.28 -11.91 9.99
C LEU A 92 3.99 -12.54 9.44
N LEU A 93 3.72 -12.40 8.15
CA LEU A 93 2.54 -12.98 7.48
C LEU A 93 2.53 -14.51 7.57
N ALA A 94 3.68 -15.16 7.39
CA ALA A 94 3.82 -16.60 7.58
C ALA A 94 3.49 -17.01 9.02
N SER A 95 3.94 -16.24 10.01
CA SER A 95 3.62 -16.48 11.43
C SER A 95 2.13 -16.33 11.71
N LEU A 96 1.51 -15.24 11.23
CA LEU A 96 0.08 -14.96 11.41
C LEU A 96 -0.83 -16.00 10.75
N THR A 97 -0.37 -16.63 9.67
CA THR A 97 -1.09 -17.69 8.96
C THR A 97 -0.75 -19.11 9.44
N GLY A 98 0.00 -19.24 10.55
CA GLY A 98 0.33 -20.53 11.17
C GLY A 98 1.50 -21.28 10.52
N LYS A 99 2.19 -20.68 9.55
CA LYS A 99 3.34 -21.26 8.85
C LYS A 99 4.65 -20.94 9.58
N SER A 100 4.76 -21.38 10.83
CA SER A 100 5.86 -21.01 11.73
C SER A 100 7.25 -21.46 11.28
N ILE A 101 7.37 -22.45 10.39
CA ILE A 101 8.65 -22.87 9.80
C ILE A 101 9.11 -21.84 8.77
N GLU A 102 8.24 -21.46 7.84
CA GLU A 102 8.49 -20.43 6.82
C GLU A 102 8.82 -19.09 7.48
N ALA A 103 8.08 -18.71 8.53
CA ALA A 103 8.35 -17.50 9.29
C ALA A 103 9.80 -17.40 9.82
N LYS A 104 10.30 -18.52 10.38
CA LYS A 104 11.68 -18.60 10.91
C LYS A 104 12.74 -18.59 9.82
N GLN A 105 12.42 -19.06 8.62
CA GLN A 105 13.32 -19.00 7.48
C GLN A 105 13.45 -17.56 6.99
N GLU A 106 12.32 -16.89 6.75
CA GLU A 106 12.28 -15.48 6.31
C GLU A 106 13.04 -14.56 7.28
N TRP A 107 12.79 -14.68 8.60
CA TRP A 107 13.49 -13.85 9.59
C TRP A 107 14.98 -14.19 9.79
N ARG A 108 15.47 -15.29 9.25
CA ARG A 108 16.91 -15.61 9.28
C ARG A 108 17.66 -14.93 8.13
N GLU A 109 16.95 -14.64 7.05
CA GLU A 109 17.49 -14.04 5.83
C GLU A 109 17.46 -12.51 5.85
N VAL A 110 16.90 -11.93 6.92
CA VAL A 110 16.77 -10.50 7.21
C VAL A 110 17.67 -10.12 8.38
#